data_AF-A0A918HKD4-F1
#
_entry.id   AF-A0A918HKD4-F1
#
_cell.length_a   1.000
_cell.length_b   1.000
_cell.length_c   1.000
_cell.angle_alpha   90.00
_cell.angle_beta   90.00
_cell.angle_gamma   90.00
#
_symmetry.space_group_name_H-M   'P 1'
#
loop_
_entity.id
_entity.type
_entity.pdbx_description
1 polymer ?
#
loop_
_entity_poly.entity_id
_entity_poly.type
_entity_poly.pdbx_seq_one_letter_code
_entity_poly.pdbx_strand_id
1 'polypeptide(L)'
;MALRSPRFSGDPTLEACQAGTHRMHQPEQGLAVKRVQEGLVALGRSVGSDGADGKFGQFTGAAVSAYKADSGLQPTDPVVGTGTISALDADLFVDPPTLDPAFKEFAPAVASRRAEPFVGLELATLIGSPLDSWRHMVGRFTLGKLDSDELLGIVARSRSGDLRDAYVTVAAPVQGGQSAEQLFDDTAATLGDASAVTLNFETVEGSTSSLILLGDQVVLGWATVLRPGVGRAPSTLRADLFHELNHVRNTINGQALRRTPDTDSGTYVDTALAQASSALGGPTVAVMAGFVEEMSARHMEWIAVQETLGNATAPRFLQPEPFVEAVRFYVEETRLFHGNGYVPGILAQGESATLLQIALWLRRCQEMEFSDDKEEDVRTRTLFGDAAQVAEQHSAQPPPVRPPADGLSPLTRDFVLPE
;
A
#
# COMPACT_ATOMS: atom_id res chain seq x y z
N MET A 1 -12.83 -11.78 -30.79
CA MET A 1 -11.43 -11.98 -30.36
C MET A 1 -11.30 -11.40 -28.96
N ALA A 2 -10.55 -12.06 -28.09
CA ALA A 2 -10.21 -11.51 -26.77
C ALA A 2 -9.42 -10.20 -26.93
N LEU A 3 -9.51 -9.32 -25.92
CA LEU A 3 -8.74 -8.08 -25.87
C LEU A 3 -7.25 -8.39 -25.73
N ARG A 4 -6.39 -7.55 -26.32
CA ARG A 4 -4.94 -7.79 -26.43
C ARG A 4 -4.10 -6.82 -25.61
N SER A 5 -4.55 -5.57 -25.46
CA SER A 5 -3.82 -4.58 -24.68
C SER A 5 -3.86 -4.96 -23.19
N PRO A 6 -2.71 -5.02 -22.49
CA PRO A 6 -2.67 -5.30 -21.05
C PRO A 6 -3.53 -4.35 -20.21
N ARG A 7 -3.88 -3.17 -20.76
CA ARG A 7 -4.78 -2.19 -20.13
C ARG A 7 -6.20 -2.73 -19.93
N PHE A 8 -6.66 -3.59 -20.84
CA PHE A 8 -8.04 -4.05 -20.92
C PHE A 8 -8.19 -5.57 -20.83
N SER A 9 -7.20 -6.32 -21.34
CA SER A 9 -7.26 -7.77 -21.45
C SER A 9 -7.43 -8.44 -20.09
N GLY A 10 -8.30 -9.45 -20.05
CA GLY A 10 -8.56 -10.20 -18.83
C GLY A 10 -9.51 -9.53 -17.85
N ASP A 11 -9.98 -8.30 -18.08
CA ASP A 11 -11.06 -7.67 -17.31
C ASP A 11 -12.44 -8.26 -17.69
N PRO A 12 -13.14 -8.98 -16.80
CA PRO A 12 -14.40 -9.65 -17.14
C PRO A 12 -15.46 -8.71 -17.73
N THR A 13 -15.55 -7.48 -17.24
CA THR A 13 -16.54 -6.51 -17.71
C THR A 13 -16.18 -6.02 -19.11
N LEU A 14 -14.91 -5.73 -19.37
CA LEU A 14 -14.47 -5.31 -20.70
C LEU A 14 -14.50 -6.44 -21.72
N GLU A 15 -14.17 -7.67 -21.33
CA GLU A 15 -14.33 -8.87 -22.16
C GLU A 15 -15.81 -9.14 -22.46
N ALA A 16 -16.71 -8.88 -21.51
CA ALA A 16 -18.16 -8.96 -21.74
C ALA A 16 -18.66 -7.85 -22.70
N CYS A 17 -18.12 -6.63 -22.60
CA CYS A 17 -18.37 -5.57 -23.60
C CYS A 17 -17.90 -6.03 -24.98
N GLN A 18 -16.72 -6.64 -25.06
CA GLN A 18 -16.16 -7.15 -26.31
C GLN A 18 -17.00 -8.29 -26.90
N ALA A 19 -17.48 -9.21 -26.06
CA ALA A 19 -18.38 -10.29 -26.45
C ALA A 19 -19.81 -9.83 -26.81
N GLY A 20 -20.16 -8.57 -26.52
CA GLY A 20 -21.49 -8.02 -26.76
C GLY A 20 -22.54 -8.47 -25.73
N THR A 21 -22.11 -9.06 -24.62
CA THR A 21 -22.98 -9.49 -23.51
C THR A 21 -23.13 -8.43 -22.43
N HIS A 22 -22.29 -7.39 -22.48
CA HIS A 22 -22.40 -6.19 -21.64
C HIS A 22 -22.32 -4.92 -22.49
N ARG A 23 -22.90 -3.82 -22.01
CA ARG A 23 -22.76 -2.49 -22.61
C ARG A 23 -22.51 -1.51 -21.47
N MET A 24 -21.26 -1.06 -21.33
CA MET A 24 -20.89 -0.16 -20.25
C MET A 24 -21.35 1.27 -20.56
N HIS A 25 -22.13 1.85 -19.64
CA HIS A 25 -22.59 3.24 -19.71
C HIS A 25 -22.92 3.80 -18.32
N GLN A 26 -23.27 5.10 -18.24
CA GLN A 26 -23.72 5.73 -16.99
C GLN A 26 -24.93 4.97 -16.39
N PRO A 27 -24.98 4.69 -15.07
CA PRO A 27 -24.10 5.16 -14.00
C PRO A 27 -23.08 4.13 -13.51
N GLU A 28 -22.59 3.25 -14.37
CA GLU A 28 -21.64 2.20 -13.96
C GLU A 28 -20.38 2.76 -13.29
N GLN A 29 -19.77 1.96 -12.42
CA GLN A 29 -18.59 2.33 -11.67
C GLN A 29 -17.69 1.11 -11.40
N GLY A 30 -16.42 1.34 -11.10
CA GLY A 30 -15.44 0.31 -10.75
C GLY A 30 -14.22 0.28 -11.67
N LEU A 31 -13.36 -0.74 -11.48
CA LEU A 31 -12.06 -0.81 -12.15
C LEU A 31 -12.18 -0.81 -13.68
N ALA A 32 -13.16 -1.52 -14.25
CA ALA A 32 -13.38 -1.55 -15.69
C ALA A 32 -13.69 -0.17 -16.29
N VAL A 33 -14.47 0.66 -15.58
CA VAL A 33 -14.73 2.05 -15.97
C VAL A 33 -13.43 2.86 -15.90
N LYS A 34 -12.66 2.70 -14.83
CA LYS A 34 -11.38 3.38 -14.68
C LYS A 34 -10.40 3.02 -15.80
N ARG A 35 -10.39 1.76 -16.26
CA ARG A 35 -9.57 1.31 -17.41
C ARG A 35 -9.94 2.05 -18.69
N VAL A 36 -11.24 2.16 -18.98
CA VAL A 36 -11.72 2.92 -20.15
C VAL A 36 -11.33 4.38 -20.02
N GLN A 37 -11.49 4.99 -18.84
CA GLN A 37 -11.10 6.37 -18.60
C GLN A 37 -9.60 6.60 -18.83
N GLU A 38 -8.72 5.74 -18.29
CA GLU A 38 -7.28 5.80 -18.54
C GLU A 38 -6.93 5.63 -20.02
N GLY A 39 -7.62 4.72 -20.72
CA GLY A 39 -7.46 4.55 -22.16
C GLY A 39 -7.83 5.81 -22.96
N LEU A 40 -8.96 6.43 -22.62
CA LEU A 40 -9.38 7.69 -23.23
C LEU A 40 -8.40 8.82 -22.94
N VAL A 41 -7.91 8.93 -21.70
CA VAL A 41 -6.89 9.92 -21.29
C VAL A 41 -5.59 9.72 -22.05
N ALA A 42 -5.13 8.47 -22.22
CA ALA A 42 -3.95 8.13 -23.01
C ALA A 42 -4.08 8.55 -24.49
N LEU A 43 -5.30 8.56 -25.02
CA LEU A 43 -5.63 9.05 -26.37
C LEU A 43 -5.93 10.56 -26.41
N GLY A 44 -5.60 11.31 -25.35
CA GLY A 44 -5.75 12.76 -25.28
C GLY A 44 -7.18 13.25 -25.03
N ARG A 45 -8.07 12.40 -24.52
CA ARG A 45 -9.47 12.75 -24.24
C ARG A 45 -9.68 12.93 -22.74
N SER A 46 -10.07 14.14 -22.35
CA SER A 46 -10.43 14.43 -20.96
C SER A 46 -11.71 13.71 -20.56
N VAL A 47 -11.70 13.09 -19.38
CA VAL A 47 -12.85 12.43 -18.76
C VAL A 47 -13.42 13.24 -17.58
N GLY A 48 -13.00 14.51 -17.44
CA GLY A 48 -13.37 15.39 -16.33
C GLY A 48 -12.16 15.88 -15.52
N SER A 49 -12.38 16.75 -14.54
CA SER A 49 -11.36 17.28 -13.64
C SER A 49 -10.82 16.24 -12.66
N ASP A 50 -11.67 15.27 -12.30
CA ASP A 50 -11.35 14.23 -11.32
C ASP A 50 -10.46 13.12 -11.92
N GLY A 51 -10.19 13.20 -13.23
CA GLY A 51 -9.41 12.21 -13.96
C GLY A 51 -10.11 10.85 -14.03
N ALA A 52 -9.33 9.78 -14.10
CA ALA A 52 -9.85 8.42 -14.09
C ALA A 52 -10.23 7.99 -12.67
N ASP A 53 -11.45 8.34 -12.27
CA ASP A 53 -12.01 8.09 -10.94
C ASP A 53 -12.83 6.78 -10.85
N GLY A 54 -13.00 6.07 -11.96
CA GLY A 54 -13.81 4.86 -12.05
C GLY A 54 -15.32 5.07 -11.98
N LYS A 55 -15.84 6.29 -12.18
CA LYS A 55 -17.28 6.57 -12.25
C LYS A 55 -17.68 6.99 -13.66
N PHE A 56 -18.61 6.26 -14.26
CA PHE A 56 -19.09 6.57 -15.61
C PHE A 56 -20.12 7.71 -15.53
N GLY A 57 -19.61 8.94 -15.46
CA GLY A 57 -20.42 10.16 -15.47
C GLY A 57 -20.58 10.79 -16.85
N GLN A 58 -21.17 11.99 -16.87
CA GLN A 58 -21.40 12.76 -18.09
C GLN A 58 -20.12 13.03 -18.90
N PHE A 59 -19.00 13.29 -18.22
CA PHE A 59 -17.73 13.62 -18.88
C PHE A 59 -17.07 12.39 -19.51
N THR A 60 -17.13 11.24 -18.83
CA THR A 60 -16.72 9.95 -19.42
C THR A 60 -17.59 9.61 -20.63
N GLY A 61 -18.92 9.78 -20.52
CA GLY A 61 -19.83 9.57 -21.66
C GLY A 61 -19.52 10.46 -22.85
N ALA A 62 -19.26 11.75 -22.62
CA ALA A 62 -18.86 12.69 -23.66
C ALA A 62 -17.52 12.30 -24.32
N ALA A 63 -16.54 11.86 -23.53
CA ALA A 63 -15.25 11.37 -24.05
C ALA A 63 -15.41 10.12 -24.92
N VAL A 64 -16.28 9.18 -24.52
CA VAL A 64 -16.64 8.00 -25.32
C VAL A 64 -17.31 8.40 -26.64
N SER A 65 -18.30 9.29 -26.61
CA SER A 65 -18.95 9.77 -27.84
C SER A 65 -17.97 10.45 -28.79
N ALA A 66 -17.09 11.30 -28.26
CA ALA A 66 -16.05 11.96 -29.05
C ALA A 66 -15.06 10.96 -29.65
N TYR A 67 -14.61 9.97 -28.86
CA TYR A 67 -13.76 8.89 -29.35
C TYR A 67 -14.37 8.14 -30.52
N LYS A 68 -15.66 7.80 -30.40
CA LYS A 68 -16.38 7.07 -31.45
C LYS A 68 -16.55 7.91 -32.71
N ALA A 69 -16.84 9.20 -32.57
CA ALA A 69 -16.94 10.10 -33.71
C ALA A 69 -15.61 10.17 -34.49
N ASP A 70 -14.49 10.36 -33.80
CA ASP A 70 -13.17 10.45 -34.42
C ASP A 70 -12.70 9.10 -35.00
N SER A 71 -13.13 7.99 -34.41
CA SER A 71 -12.81 6.63 -34.86
C SER A 71 -13.77 6.09 -35.92
N GLY A 72 -14.76 6.90 -36.37
CA GLY A 72 -15.75 6.50 -37.37
C GLY A 72 -16.74 5.41 -36.89
N LEU A 73 -16.90 5.23 -35.58
CA LEU A 73 -17.77 4.23 -34.98
C LEU A 73 -19.22 4.73 -34.88
N GLN A 74 -20.19 3.87 -35.18
CA GLN A 74 -21.62 4.18 -35.10
C GLN A 74 -22.38 3.14 -34.26
N PRO A 75 -23.42 3.55 -33.51
CA PRO A 75 -23.80 4.95 -33.22
C PRO A 75 -22.77 5.65 -32.31
N THR A 76 -22.70 6.99 -32.34
CA THR A 76 -21.83 7.78 -31.42
C THR A 76 -22.45 7.98 -30.03
N ASP A 77 -23.26 7.03 -29.57
CA ASP A 77 -23.86 7.04 -28.23
C ASP A 77 -22.75 6.94 -27.15
N PRO A 78 -22.98 7.45 -25.92
CA PRO A 78 -22.02 7.41 -24.81
C PRO A 78 -21.95 6.00 -24.18
N VAL A 79 -21.78 4.98 -25.01
CA VAL A 79 -21.81 3.56 -24.64
C VAL A 79 -20.56 2.87 -25.17
N VAL A 80 -19.92 2.12 -24.27
CA VAL A 80 -18.80 1.23 -24.57
C VAL A 80 -19.37 -0.17 -24.78
N GLY A 81 -19.55 -0.55 -26.04
CA GLY A 81 -19.85 -1.93 -26.45
C GLY A 81 -18.71 -2.50 -27.30
N THR A 82 -18.97 -3.62 -27.99
CA THR A 82 -17.98 -4.36 -28.79
C THR A 82 -17.12 -3.47 -29.67
N GLY A 83 -17.72 -2.62 -30.51
CA GLY A 83 -16.98 -1.76 -31.43
C GLY A 83 -16.07 -0.76 -30.70
N THR A 84 -16.56 -0.14 -29.63
CA THR A 84 -15.81 0.85 -28.86
C THR A 84 -14.61 0.23 -28.16
N ILE A 85 -14.80 -0.89 -27.43
CA ILE A 85 -13.69 -1.51 -26.69
C ILE A 85 -12.70 -2.22 -27.63
N SER A 86 -13.16 -2.81 -28.73
CA SER A 86 -12.28 -3.32 -29.79
C SER A 86 -11.37 -2.24 -30.36
N ALA A 87 -11.91 -1.06 -30.62
CA ALA A 87 -11.13 0.05 -31.15
C ALA A 87 -10.12 0.55 -30.11
N LEU A 88 -10.55 0.78 -28.86
CA LEU A 88 -9.64 1.21 -27.79
C LEU A 88 -8.49 0.22 -27.59
N ASP A 89 -8.81 -1.07 -27.59
CA ASP A 89 -7.82 -2.14 -27.51
C ASP A 89 -6.83 -2.11 -28.66
N ALA A 90 -7.30 -1.90 -29.90
CA ALA A 90 -6.44 -1.82 -31.07
C ALA A 90 -5.53 -0.58 -31.03
N ASP A 91 -6.06 0.59 -30.67
CA ASP A 91 -5.32 1.84 -30.63
C ASP A 91 -4.25 1.87 -29.51
N LEU A 92 -4.48 1.13 -28.42
CA LEU A 92 -3.61 1.07 -27.25
C LEU A 92 -2.87 -0.27 -27.11
N PHE A 93 -2.90 -1.12 -28.12
CA PHE A 93 -2.10 -2.33 -28.15
C PHE A 93 -0.70 -2.03 -28.69
N VAL A 94 0.31 -2.42 -27.92
CA VAL A 94 1.72 -2.35 -28.29
C VAL A 94 2.23 -3.78 -28.49
N ASP A 95 2.97 -4.02 -29.57
CA ASP A 95 3.55 -5.32 -29.89
C ASP A 95 5.09 -5.24 -29.91
N PRO A 96 5.81 -5.97 -29.04
CA PRO A 96 5.28 -6.82 -27.97
C PRO A 96 4.70 -6.01 -26.79
N PRO A 97 3.70 -6.55 -26.06
CA PRO A 97 3.06 -5.84 -24.94
C PRO A 97 4.00 -5.56 -23.76
N THR A 98 5.12 -6.29 -23.68
CA THR A 98 6.18 -6.09 -22.69
C THR A 98 7.01 -4.82 -22.94
N LEU A 99 6.73 -4.07 -24.02
CA LEU A 99 7.39 -2.82 -24.37
C LEU A 99 6.40 -1.63 -24.44
N ASP A 100 5.21 -1.74 -23.81
CA ASP A 100 4.28 -0.60 -23.74
C ASP A 100 4.94 0.60 -23.02
N PRO A 101 5.15 1.73 -23.71
CA PRO A 101 5.91 2.85 -23.18
C PRO A 101 5.24 3.55 -21.99
N ALA A 102 3.94 3.38 -21.76
CA ALA A 102 3.29 4.01 -20.61
C ALA A 102 3.67 3.36 -19.28
N PHE A 103 3.95 2.06 -19.29
CA PHE A 103 4.38 1.34 -18.09
C PHE A 103 5.91 1.32 -17.93
N LYS A 104 6.65 1.82 -18.94
CA LYS A 104 8.12 1.85 -18.96
C LYS A 104 8.71 0.47 -18.61
N GLU A 105 9.61 0.41 -17.63
CA GLU A 105 10.26 -0.81 -17.17
C GLU A 105 9.29 -1.82 -16.55
N PHE A 106 8.09 -1.39 -16.13
CA PHE A 106 7.06 -2.27 -15.54
C PHE A 106 6.15 -2.95 -16.57
N ALA A 107 6.30 -2.64 -17.87
CA ALA A 107 5.50 -3.25 -18.93
C ALA A 107 5.48 -4.79 -18.90
N PRO A 108 6.59 -5.51 -18.61
CA PRO A 108 6.55 -6.97 -18.47
C PRO A 108 5.67 -7.47 -17.32
N ALA A 109 5.70 -6.80 -16.16
CA ALA A 109 4.87 -7.16 -15.01
C ALA A 109 3.37 -6.91 -15.30
N VAL A 110 3.05 -5.84 -16.02
CA VAL A 110 1.67 -5.56 -16.44
C VAL A 110 1.20 -6.56 -17.51
N ALA A 111 2.04 -6.84 -18.51
CA ALA A 111 1.72 -7.79 -19.59
C ALA A 111 1.51 -9.23 -19.07
N SER A 112 2.23 -9.63 -18.02
CA SER A 112 2.07 -10.93 -17.35
C SER A 112 0.98 -10.94 -16.27
N ARG A 113 0.24 -9.83 -16.08
CA ARG A 113 -0.77 -9.65 -15.03
C ARG A 113 -0.25 -9.80 -13.60
N ARG A 114 1.06 -9.65 -13.42
CA ARG A 114 1.69 -9.55 -12.10
C ARG A 114 1.52 -8.17 -11.47
N ALA A 115 1.31 -7.14 -12.29
CA ALA A 115 1.00 -5.79 -11.85
C ALA A 115 -0.30 -5.30 -12.47
N GLU A 116 -1.20 -4.73 -11.66
CA GLU A 116 -2.35 -4.01 -12.18
C GLU A 116 -1.91 -2.86 -13.10
N PRO A 117 -2.56 -2.61 -14.25
CA PRO A 117 -2.22 -1.48 -15.11
C PRO A 117 -2.18 -0.13 -14.38
N PHE A 118 -3.07 0.11 -13.41
CA PHE A 118 -3.03 1.34 -12.60
C PHE A 118 -1.79 1.41 -11.70
N VAL A 119 -1.37 0.27 -11.16
CA VAL A 119 -0.11 0.16 -10.41
C VAL A 119 1.06 0.39 -11.36
N GLY A 120 1.04 -0.21 -12.57
CA GLY A 120 2.06 0.02 -13.59
C GLY A 120 2.22 1.50 -13.98
N LEU A 121 1.12 2.24 -14.14
CA LEU A 121 1.16 3.69 -14.40
C LEU A 121 1.74 4.49 -13.22
N GLU A 122 1.36 4.14 -12.00
CA GLU A 122 1.89 4.79 -10.80
C GLU A 122 3.39 4.51 -10.65
N LEU A 123 3.81 3.25 -10.75
CA LEU A 123 5.22 2.84 -10.69
C LEU A 123 6.06 3.48 -11.81
N ALA A 124 5.52 3.60 -13.02
CA ALA A 124 6.17 4.33 -14.12
C ALA A 124 6.36 5.84 -13.81
N THR A 125 5.43 6.42 -13.05
CA THR A 125 5.56 7.79 -12.53
C THR A 125 6.63 7.87 -11.44
N LEU A 126 6.66 6.89 -10.53
CA LEU A 126 7.67 6.81 -9.46
C LEU A 126 9.09 6.73 -10.04
N ILE A 127 9.35 5.78 -10.93
CA ILE A 127 10.69 5.63 -11.55
C ILE A 127 11.08 6.82 -12.43
N GLY A 128 10.10 7.58 -12.93
CA GLY A 128 10.33 8.83 -13.66
C GLY A 128 10.63 10.05 -12.79
N SER A 129 10.56 9.94 -11.47
CA SER A 129 10.85 11.03 -10.54
C SER A 129 12.35 11.36 -10.49
N PRO A 130 12.76 12.54 -9.96
CA PRO A 130 14.18 12.88 -9.80
C PRO A 130 14.97 11.78 -9.08
N LEU A 131 16.22 11.55 -9.50
CA LEU A 131 17.03 10.41 -9.04
C LEU A 131 17.29 10.41 -7.53
N ASP A 132 17.26 11.58 -6.90
CA ASP A 132 17.47 11.81 -5.48
C ASP A 132 16.16 11.82 -4.66
N SER A 133 15.02 11.49 -5.28
CA SER A 133 13.72 11.45 -4.62
C SER A 133 13.38 10.04 -4.12
N TRP A 134 12.62 9.96 -3.03
CA TRP A 134 12.12 8.71 -2.48
C TRP A 134 11.21 7.97 -3.46
N ARG A 135 10.40 8.71 -4.24
CA ARG A 135 9.63 8.12 -5.35
C ARG A 135 10.50 7.36 -6.35
N HIS A 136 11.62 7.92 -6.79
CA HIS A 136 12.50 7.20 -7.72
C HIS A 136 13.09 5.93 -7.09
N MET A 137 13.52 6.02 -5.83
CA MET A 137 14.05 4.88 -5.08
C MET A 137 13.03 3.75 -4.93
N VAL A 138 11.80 4.06 -4.51
CA VAL A 138 10.72 3.07 -4.36
C VAL A 138 10.36 2.44 -5.70
N GLY A 139 10.34 3.23 -6.79
CA GLY A 139 10.15 2.69 -8.14
C GLY A 139 11.22 1.66 -8.50
N ARG A 140 12.50 2.01 -8.34
CA ARG A 140 13.62 1.09 -8.60
C ARG A 140 13.60 -0.16 -7.71
N PHE A 141 13.32 0.00 -6.42
CA PHE A 141 13.18 -1.10 -5.48
C PHE A 141 12.13 -2.09 -5.96
N THR A 142 10.93 -1.59 -6.30
CA THR A 142 9.83 -2.41 -6.79
C THR A 142 10.21 -3.17 -8.05
N LEU A 143 10.87 -2.51 -9.01
CA LEU A 143 11.34 -3.15 -10.24
C LEU A 143 12.30 -4.31 -9.92
N GLY A 144 13.29 -4.08 -9.06
CA GLY A 144 14.23 -5.12 -8.64
C GLY A 144 13.56 -6.30 -7.95
N LYS A 145 12.53 -6.07 -7.12
CA LYS A 145 11.79 -7.15 -6.44
C LYS A 145 10.87 -7.93 -7.38
N LEU A 146 10.23 -7.27 -8.36
CA LEU A 146 9.44 -7.95 -9.39
C LEU A 146 10.32 -8.80 -10.31
N ASP A 147 11.49 -8.28 -10.72
CA ASP A 147 12.42 -8.98 -11.62
C ASP A 147 13.11 -10.19 -10.97
N SER A 148 13.28 -10.18 -9.64
CA SER A 148 13.89 -11.26 -8.86
C SER A 148 12.89 -12.26 -8.30
N ASP A 149 11.59 -12.07 -8.52
CA ASP A 149 10.50 -12.85 -7.92
C ASP A 149 10.44 -12.83 -6.38
N GLU A 150 11.21 -11.93 -5.74
CA GLU A 150 11.07 -11.62 -4.31
C GLU A 150 9.74 -10.89 -4.02
N LEU A 151 9.18 -10.21 -5.03
CA LEU A 151 7.80 -9.74 -5.07
C LEU A 151 7.10 -10.40 -6.26
N LEU A 152 6.19 -11.33 -5.98
CA LEU A 152 5.43 -12.04 -7.00
C LEU A 152 4.49 -11.10 -7.78
N GLY A 153 3.94 -10.07 -7.14
CA GLY A 153 3.09 -9.12 -7.86
C GLY A 153 2.34 -8.17 -6.94
N ILE A 154 1.68 -7.20 -7.57
CA ILE A 154 0.85 -6.18 -6.93
C ILE A 154 -0.46 -6.08 -7.70
N VAL A 155 -1.54 -6.62 -7.15
CA VAL A 155 -2.85 -6.64 -7.84
C VAL A 155 -4.00 -6.13 -6.99
N ALA A 156 -5.08 -5.72 -7.66
CA ALA A 156 -6.32 -5.38 -6.97
C ALA A 156 -6.93 -6.63 -6.33
N ARG A 157 -7.66 -6.49 -5.23
CA ARG A 157 -8.28 -7.61 -4.50
C ARG A 157 -9.22 -8.39 -5.41
N SER A 158 -10.07 -7.71 -6.17
CA SER A 158 -10.97 -8.33 -7.15
C SER A 158 -10.26 -9.04 -8.30
N ARG A 159 -8.94 -8.84 -8.41
CA ARG A 159 -8.04 -9.36 -9.44
C ARG A 159 -6.98 -10.30 -8.88
N SER A 160 -7.06 -10.63 -7.59
CA SER A 160 -6.17 -11.59 -6.92
C SER A 160 -6.04 -12.93 -7.66
N GLY A 161 -7.09 -13.36 -8.38
CA GLY A 161 -7.04 -14.54 -9.25
C GLY A 161 -5.93 -14.50 -10.31
N ASP A 162 -5.49 -13.33 -10.77
CA ASP A 162 -4.38 -13.19 -11.72
C ASP A 162 -3.03 -13.63 -11.12
N LEU A 163 -2.87 -13.55 -9.78
CA LEU A 163 -1.67 -14.02 -9.08
C LEU A 163 -1.81 -15.42 -8.49
N ARG A 164 -3.03 -15.91 -8.31
CA ARG A 164 -3.28 -17.13 -7.51
C ARG A 164 -2.53 -18.34 -8.03
N ASP A 165 -2.58 -18.59 -9.34
CA ASP A 165 -1.89 -19.75 -9.94
C ASP A 165 -0.36 -19.62 -9.85
N ALA A 166 0.16 -18.41 -10.07
CA ALA A 166 1.59 -18.13 -9.92
C ALA A 166 2.04 -18.35 -8.47
N TYR A 167 1.25 -17.89 -7.49
CA TYR A 167 1.51 -18.07 -6.07
C TYR A 167 1.51 -19.54 -5.67
N VAL A 168 0.46 -20.30 -6.01
CA VAL A 168 0.36 -21.74 -5.67
C VAL A 168 1.50 -22.54 -6.28
N THR A 169 2.01 -22.11 -7.44
CA THR A 169 3.15 -22.77 -8.10
C THR A 169 4.45 -22.63 -7.32
N VAL A 170 4.69 -21.47 -6.70
CA VAL A 170 5.98 -21.16 -6.05
C VAL A 170 5.95 -21.31 -4.52
N ALA A 171 4.78 -21.20 -3.90
CA ALA A 171 4.62 -21.27 -2.45
C ALA A 171 4.87 -22.70 -1.93
N ALA A 172 5.55 -22.81 -0.79
CA ALA A 172 5.63 -24.07 -0.06
C ALA A 172 4.20 -24.55 0.30
N PRO A 173 3.91 -25.85 0.23
CA PRO A 173 2.54 -26.37 0.37
C PRO A 173 1.94 -26.13 1.76
N VAL A 174 2.78 -25.90 2.77
CA VAL A 174 2.37 -25.59 4.15
C VAL A 174 2.98 -24.25 4.56
N GLN A 175 2.13 -23.32 5.01
CA GLN A 175 2.49 -21.98 5.43
C GLN A 175 2.02 -21.78 6.88
N GLY A 176 2.94 -21.80 7.85
CA GLY A 176 2.59 -21.52 9.25
C GLY A 176 1.49 -22.40 9.84
N GLY A 177 1.31 -23.63 9.34
CA GLY A 177 0.30 -24.60 9.83
C GLY A 177 -0.99 -24.70 9.01
N GLN A 178 -1.13 -23.95 7.91
CA GLN A 178 -2.24 -24.08 6.94
C GLN A 178 -1.71 -24.32 5.52
N SER A 179 -2.58 -24.64 4.56
CA SER A 179 -2.16 -24.81 3.16
C SER A 179 -1.85 -23.45 2.51
N ALA A 180 -1.02 -23.46 1.46
CA ALA A 180 -0.72 -22.25 0.70
C ALA A 180 -1.99 -21.61 0.13
N GLU A 181 -2.88 -22.40 -0.46
CA GLU A 181 -4.15 -21.96 -1.03
C GLU A 181 -5.05 -21.32 0.03
N GLN A 182 -5.17 -21.96 1.19
CA GLN A 182 -5.99 -21.43 2.28
C GLN A 182 -5.45 -20.07 2.74
N LEU A 183 -4.13 -19.94 2.91
CA LEU A 183 -3.53 -18.66 3.30
C LEU A 183 -3.84 -17.55 2.28
N PHE A 184 -3.74 -17.85 0.99
CA PHE A 184 -4.04 -16.88 -0.07
C PHE A 184 -5.51 -16.47 -0.05
N ASP A 185 -6.41 -17.46 -0.03
CA ASP A 185 -7.85 -17.25 -0.09
C ASP A 185 -8.34 -16.49 1.17
N ASP A 186 -7.83 -16.83 2.36
CA ASP A 186 -8.13 -16.14 3.62
C ASP A 186 -7.60 -14.69 3.59
N THR A 187 -6.39 -14.46 3.06
CA THR A 187 -5.83 -13.10 2.91
C THR A 187 -6.69 -12.25 1.99
N ALA A 188 -7.03 -12.77 0.81
CA ALA A 188 -7.88 -12.06 -0.15
C ALA A 188 -9.28 -11.80 0.40
N ALA A 189 -9.84 -12.73 1.18
CA ALA A 189 -11.18 -12.61 1.76
C ALA A 189 -11.25 -11.58 2.90
N THR A 190 -10.20 -11.50 3.72
CA THR A 190 -10.15 -10.63 4.91
C THR A 190 -9.71 -9.20 4.61
N LEU A 191 -9.03 -8.96 3.48
CA LEU A 191 -8.62 -7.63 3.06
C LEU A 191 -9.83 -6.71 2.82
N GLY A 192 -9.96 -5.60 3.54
CA GLY A 192 -11.00 -4.61 3.26
C GLY A 192 -10.80 -3.91 1.92
N ASP A 193 -11.89 -3.46 1.27
CA ASP A 193 -11.82 -2.78 -0.04
C ASP A 193 -11.06 -1.43 0.00
N ALA A 194 -10.86 -0.86 1.19
CA ALA A 194 -10.17 0.41 1.43
C ALA A 194 -8.80 0.25 2.10
N SER A 195 -8.19 -0.92 1.99
CA SER A 195 -6.90 -1.24 2.60
C SER A 195 -6.01 -1.98 1.62
N ALA A 196 -4.71 -2.08 1.93
CA ALA A 196 -3.78 -2.95 1.25
C ALA A 196 -3.22 -3.99 2.22
N VAL A 197 -2.60 -5.05 1.69
CA VAL A 197 -1.89 -6.04 2.50
C VAL A 197 -0.73 -6.65 1.73
N THR A 198 0.39 -6.80 2.41
CA THR A 198 1.54 -7.59 1.99
C THR A 198 1.44 -9.00 2.59
N LEU A 199 1.34 -10.01 1.73
CA LEU A 199 1.41 -11.41 2.12
C LEU A 199 2.84 -11.92 1.89
N ASN A 200 3.55 -12.18 2.99
CA ASN A 200 4.83 -12.87 2.96
C ASN A 200 4.63 -14.38 3.04
N PHE A 201 5.33 -15.16 2.24
CA PHE A 201 5.21 -16.61 2.20
C PHE A 201 6.55 -17.30 1.93
N GLU A 202 6.70 -18.52 2.44
CA GLU A 202 7.85 -19.38 2.15
C GLU A 202 7.68 -20.03 0.78
N THR A 203 8.73 -20.10 -0.01
CA THR A 203 8.71 -20.77 -1.32
C THR A 203 9.09 -22.25 -1.18
N VAL A 204 8.80 -23.05 -2.20
CA VAL A 204 9.25 -24.45 -2.28
C VAL A 204 10.79 -24.59 -2.26
N GLU A 205 11.51 -23.52 -2.58
CA GLU A 205 12.98 -23.46 -2.56
C GLU A 205 13.54 -23.06 -1.19
N GLY A 206 12.67 -22.75 -0.21
CA GLY A 206 13.05 -22.33 1.13
C GLY A 206 13.46 -20.85 1.24
N SER A 207 13.30 -20.07 0.17
CA SER A 207 13.40 -18.61 0.21
C SER A 207 12.07 -17.99 0.68
N THR A 208 12.07 -16.68 0.96
CA THR A 208 10.84 -15.92 1.21
C THR A 208 10.51 -15.07 0.00
N SER A 209 9.24 -15.00 -0.37
CA SER A 209 8.69 -14.09 -1.37
C SER A 209 7.45 -13.39 -0.80
N SER A 210 7.01 -12.34 -1.48
CA SER A 210 5.87 -11.53 -1.07
C SER A 210 4.90 -11.32 -2.23
N LEU A 211 3.64 -11.01 -1.93
CA LEU A 211 2.71 -10.40 -2.87
C LEU A 211 1.92 -9.29 -2.19
N ILE A 212 1.46 -8.31 -2.96
CA ILE A 212 0.65 -7.20 -2.45
C ILE A 212 -0.74 -7.29 -3.08
N LEU A 213 -1.76 -7.28 -2.22
CA LEU A 213 -3.14 -7.12 -2.63
C LEU A 213 -3.64 -5.73 -2.22
N LEU A 214 -4.19 -5.00 -3.18
CA LEU A 214 -4.74 -3.66 -2.99
C LEU A 214 -6.27 -3.73 -3.01
N GLY A 215 -6.93 -3.18 -2.00
CA GLY A 215 -8.38 -3.01 -2.01
C GLY A 215 -8.81 -2.17 -3.22
N ASP A 216 -9.93 -2.54 -3.84
CA ASP A 216 -10.39 -1.87 -5.08
C ASP A 216 -10.60 -0.37 -4.89
N GLN A 217 -11.03 0.10 -3.71
CA GLN A 217 -11.19 1.53 -3.42
C GLN A 217 -9.86 2.26 -3.36
N VAL A 218 -8.77 1.60 -2.97
CA VAL A 218 -7.41 2.19 -3.03
C VAL A 218 -7.04 2.46 -4.48
N VAL A 219 -7.23 1.45 -5.34
CA VAL A 219 -6.95 1.55 -6.77
C VAL A 219 -7.86 2.59 -7.44
N LEU A 220 -9.13 2.70 -7.02
CA LEU A 220 -10.08 3.70 -7.52
C LEU A 220 -9.82 5.12 -6.99
N GLY A 221 -9.01 5.28 -5.94
CA GLY A 221 -8.81 6.57 -5.26
C GLY A 221 -9.99 7.00 -4.40
N TRP A 222 -10.81 6.04 -3.95
CA TRP A 222 -11.97 6.26 -3.07
C TRP A 222 -11.69 5.85 -1.62
N ALA A 223 -10.55 5.20 -1.35
CA ALA A 223 -10.22 4.69 -0.04
C ALA A 223 -10.07 5.83 0.99
N THR A 224 -10.63 5.60 2.17
CA THR A 224 -10.45 6.48 3.33
C THR A 224 -10.26 5.65 4.59
N VAL A 225 -9.35 6.08 5.45
CA VAL A 225 -9.25 5.57 6.82
C VAL A 225 -10.34 6.24 7.67
N LEU A 226 -11.24 5.44 8.24
CA LEU A 226 -12.30 5.93 9.13
C LEU A 226 -11.82 5.85 10.58
N ARG A 227 -11.91 6.97 11.31
CA ARG A 227 -11.84 6.99 12.78
C ARG A 227 -13.20 7.41 13.34
N PRO A 228 -13.98 6.48 13.93
CA PRO A 228 -15.28 6.78 14.50
C PRO A 228 -15.22 7.96 15.48
N GLY A 229 -16.08 8.96 15.26
CA GLY A 229 -16.13 10.18 16.09
C GLY A 229 -15.04 11.23 15.80
N VAL A 230 -14.08 10.95 14.91
CA VAL A 230 -13.03 11.89 14.51
C VAL A 230 -13.22 12.34 13.06
N GLY A 231 -13.36 11.40 12.12
CA GLY A 231 -13.53 11.72 10.70
C GLY A 231 -12.94 10.67 9.76
N ARG A 232 -12.69 11.08 8.52
CA ARG A 232 -12.06 10.28 7.47
C ARG A 232 -10.79 10.95 6.96
N ALA A 233 -9.73 10.18 6.79
CA ALA A 233 -8.50 10.61 6.11
C ALA A 233 -8.40 9.89 4.76
N PRO A 234 -8.01 10.57 3.66
CA PRO A 234 -7.84 9.92 2.36
C PRO A 234 -6.69 8.91 2.40
N SER A 235 -6.86 7.76 1.73
CA SER A 235 -5.79 6.81 1.42
C SER A 235 -5.58 6.80 -0.09
N THR A 236 -4.33 6.97 -0.52
CA THR A 236 -4.01 7.08 -1.96
C THR A 236 -3.17 5.90 -2.39
N LEU A 237 -3.34 5.46 -3.65
CA LEU A 237 -2.55 4.37 -4.22
C LEU A 237 -1.04 4.55 -3.99
N ARG A 238 -0.51 5.76 -4.16
CA ARG A 238 0.92 6.04 -3.93
C ARG A 238 1.31 5.82 -2.46
N ALA A 239 0.50 6.33 -1.53
CA ALA A 239 0.74 6.20 -0.10
C ALA A 239 0.71 4.72 0.33
N ASP A 240 -0.32 3.99 -0.10
CA ASP A 240 -0.45 2.54 0.13
C ASP A 240 0.71 1.75 -0.50
N LEU A 241 1.18 2.11 -1.70
CA LEU A 241 2.36 1.47 -2.31
C LEU A 241 3.63 1.68 -1.45
N PHE A 242 3.90 2.89 -0.98
CA PHE A 242 5.04 3.14 -0.10
C PHE A 242 4.95 2.34 1.21
N HIS A 243 3.75 2.24 1.77
CA HIS A 243 3.46 1.46 2.96
C HIS A 243 3.77 -0.03 2.74
N GLU A 244 3.13 -0.65 1.76
CA GLU A 244 3.24 -2.09 1.53
C GLU A 244 4.64 -2.50 1.03
N LEU A 245 5.26 -1.68 0.18
CA LEU A 245 6.63 -1.97 -0.28
C LEU A 245 7.64 -1.86 0.85
N ASN A 246 7.37 -1.10 1.91
CA ASN A 246 8.19 -1.12 3.11
C ASN A 246 8.06 -2.44 3.90
N HIS A 247 6.89 -3.05 3.91
CA HIS A 247 6.71 -4.41 4.45
C HIS A 247 7.53 -5.42 3.65
N VAL A 248 7.46 -5.37 2.31
CA VAL A 248 8.28 -6.22 1.42
C VAL A 248 9.78 -6.03 1.66
N ARG A 249 10.23 -4.77 1.82
CA ARG A 249 11.63 -4.45 2.12
C ARG A 249 12.11 -5.10 3.41
N ASN A 250 11.24 -5.17 4.42
CA ASN A 250 11.60 -5.59 5.75
C ASN A 250 11.15 -7.01 6.11
N THR A 251 10.77 -7.83 5.13
CA THR A 251 10.32 -9.20 5.38
C THR A 251 11.28 -10.01 6.26
N ILE A 252 12.59 -9.94 5.96
CA ILE A 252 13.62 -10.67 6.75
C ILE A 252 13.81 -10.04 8.14
N ASN A 253 13.84 -8.70 8.22
CA ASN A 253 14.00 -7.98 9.48
C ASN A 253 12.82 -8.26 10.43
N GLY A 254 11.60 -8.24 9.92
CA GLY A 254 10.37 -8.59 10.65
C GLY A 254 10.37 -10.04 11.16
N GLN A 255 10.84 -11.00 10.34
CA GLN A 255 11.02 -12.38 10.80
C GLN A 255 12.04 -12.51 11.93
N ALA A 256 13.13 -11.73 11.89
CA ALA A 256 14.13 -11.72 12.95
C ALA A 256 13.55 -11.16 14.27
N LEU A 257 12.77 -10.08 14.21
CA LEU A 257 12.06 -9.50 15.37
C LEU A 257 11.14 -10.50 16.06
N ARG A 258 10.47 -11.38 15.30
CA ARG A 258 9.54 -12.39 15.83
C ARG A 258 10.21 -13.47 16.69
N ARG A 259 11.54 -13.48 16.80
CA ARG A 259 12.31 -14.39 17.66
C ARG A 259 12.60 -13.80 19.05
N THR A 260 12.22 -12.56 19.30
CA THR A 260 12.46 -11.90 20.59
C THR A 260 11.62 -12.54 21.70
N PRO A 261 12.23 -13.02 22.80
CA PRO A 261 11.50 -13.66 23.88
C PRO A 261 10.76 -12.63 24.74
N ASP A 262 9.61 -12.99 25.29
CA ASP A 262 8.83 -12.13 26.21
C ASP A 262 9.58 -11.76 27.51
N THR A 263 10.71 -12.43 27.78
CA THR A 263 11.61 -12.13 28.91
C THR A 263 12.65 -11.06 28.60
N ASP A 264 12.68 -10.52 27.39
CA ASP A 264 13.65 -9.50 26.98
C ASP A 264 13.31 -8.12 27.57
N SER A 265 14.05 -7.72 28.61
CA SER A 265 13.91 -6.40 29.23
C SER A 265 14.43 -5.25 28.36
N GLY A 266 15.14 -5.54 27.27
CA GLY A 266 15.49 -4.56 26.25
C GLY A 266 14.34 -4.25 25.28
N THR A 267 13.27 -5.06 25.31
CA THR A 267 12.10 -4.93 24.43
C THR A 267 10.82 -4.62 25.21
N TYR A 268 10.68 -5.15 26.43
CA TYR A 268 9.46 -5.01 27.24
C TYR A 268 9.76 -4.33 28.58
N VAL A 269 9.01 -3.27 28.89
CA VAL A 269 9.05 -2.60 30.21
C VAL A 269 8.60 -3.56 31.30
N ASP A 270 7.57 -4.36 31.02
CA ASP A 270 7.01 -5.35 31.95
C ASP A 270 7.02 -6.73 31.31
N THR A 271 8.13 -7.45 31.46
CA THR A 271 8.29 -8.81 30.92
C THR A 271 7.32 -9.81 31.55
N ALA A 272 6.83 -9.56 32.77
CA ALA A 272 5.87 -10.45 33.42
C ALA A 272 4.48 -10.28 32.77
N LEU A 273 4.08 -9.04 32.48
CA LEU A 273 2.90 -8.74 31.70
C LEU A 273 3.01 -9.29 30.28
N ALA A 274 4.16 -9.15 29.60
CA ALA A 274 4.37 -9.70 28.26
C ALA A 274 4.10 -11.21 28.22
N GLN A 275 4.68 -11.97 29.17
CA GLN A 275 4.44 -13.41 29.31
C GLN A 275 2.97 -13.74 29.63
N ALA A 276 2.35 -12.97 30.53
CA ALA A 276 0.94 -13.17 30.88
C ALA A 276 0.00 -12.91 29.71
N SER A 277 0.24 -11.84 28.93
CA SER A 277 -0.50 -11.49 27.73
C SER A 277 -0.34 -12.55 26.64
N SER A 278 0.87 -13.06 26.41
CA SER A 278 1.13 -14.16 25.48
C SER A 278 0.44 -15.46 25.88
N ALA A 279 0.32 -15.74 27.18
CA ALA A 279 -0.35 -16.95 27.67
C ALA A 279 -1.88 -16.91 27.50
N LEU A 280 -2.47 -15.71 27.49
CA LEU A 280 -3.93 -15.52 27.39
C LEU A 280 -4.42 -15.20 25.97
N GLY A 281 -3.55 -14.64 25.12
CA GLY A 281 -3.87 -14.21 23.76
C GLY A 281 -2.83 -14.66 22.74
N GLY A 282 -2.57 -13.80 21.75
CA GLY A 282 -1.46 -14.00 20.81
C GLY A 282 -0.11 -13.61 21.42
N PRO A 283 1.02 -14.06 20.83
CA PRO A 283 2.36 -13.74 21.32
C PRO A 283 2.60 -12.22 21.37
N THR A 284 3.12 -11.71 22.49
CA THR A 284 3.45 -10.28 22.65
C THR A 284 4.51 -9.83 21.64
N VAL A 285 5.42 -10.73 21.27
CA VAL A 285 6.36 -10.48 20.17
C VAL A 285 5.68 -10.17 18.84
N ALA A 286 4.50 -10.73 18.55
CA ALA A 286 3.76 -10.39 17.33
C ALA A 286 3.19 -8.96 17.38
N VAL A 287 2.80 -8.48 18.57
CA VAL A 287 2.36 -7.10 18.79
C VAL A 287 3.53 -6.13 18.65
N MET A 288 4.69 -6.46 19.22
CA MET A 288 5.91 -5.68 19.07
C MET A 288 6.38 -5.62 17.61
N ALA A 289 6.44 -6.76 16.92
CA ALA A 289 6.82 -6.80 15.51
C ALA A 289 5.85 -5.98 14.65
N GLY A 290 4.54 -6.12 14.89
CA GLY A 290 3.52 -5.30 14.22
C GLY A 290 3.69 -3.80 14.49
N PHE A 291 4.06 -3.39 15.71
CA PHE A 291 4.41 -1.99 15.98
C PHE A 291 5.60 -1.53 15.13
N VAL A 292 6.67 -2.30 15.09
CA VAL A 292 7.89 -1.92 14.38
C VAL A 292 7.65 -1.84 12.87
N GLU A 293 6.97 -2.84 12.31
CA GLU A 293 6.57 -2.92 10.91
C GLU A 293 5.67 -1.72 10.54
N GLU A 294 4.61 -1.46 11.32
CA GLU A 294 3.67 -0.37 11.05
C GLU A 294 4.29 1.01 11.23
N MET A 295 5.05 1.29 12.30
CA MET A 295 5.66 2.61 12.48
C MET A 295 6.64 2.92 11.35
N SER A 296 7.33 1.90 10.84
CA SER A 296 8.21 2.04 9.69
C SER A 296 7.42 2.32 8.41
N ALA A 297 6.39 1.54 8.12
CA ALA A 297 5.57 1.68 6.91
C ALA A 297 4.79 3.02 6.90
N ARG A 298 4.23 3.44 8.03
CA ARG A 298 3.53 4.73 8.19
C ARG A 298 4.46 5.93 8.05
N HIS A 299 5.75 5.78 8.38
CA HIS A 299 6.74 6.80 8.09
C HIS A 299 6.99 6.91 6.59
N MET A 300 7.15 5.78 5.89
CA MET A 300 7.28 5.76 4.42
C MET A 300 6.04 6.33 3.72
N GLU A 301 4.86 6.05 4.23
CA GLU A 301 3.60 6.65 3.79
C GLU A 301 3.61 8.18 3.94
N TRP A 302 4.04 8.69 5.10
CA TRP A 302 4.20 10.13 5.33
C TRP A 302 5.20 10.77 4.36
N ILE A 303 6.31 10.10 4.04
CA ILE A 303 7.27 10.58 3.02
C ILE A 303 6.58 10.73 1.66
N ALA A 304 5.78 9.74 1.25
CA ALA A 304 5.04 9.78 -0.01
C ALA A 304 4.05 10.96 -0.07
N VAL A 305 3.37 11.23 1.04
CA VAL A 305 2.47 12.38 1.19
C VAL A 305 3.25 13.69 1.07
N GLN A 306 4.38 13.83 1.78
CA GLN A 306 5.20 15.05 1.70
C GLN A 306 5.75 15.31 0.30
N GLU A 307 6.26 14.28 -0.40
CA GLU A 307 6.73 14.44 -1.77
C GLU A 307 5.60 14.85 -2.73
N THR A 308 4.38 14.32 -2.52
CA THR A 308 3.20 14.68 -3.32
C THR A 308 2.78 16.13 -3.09
N LEU A 309 2.94 16.64 -1.87
CA LEU A 309 2.70 18.05 -1.52
C LEU A 309 3.84 18.99 -1.95
N GLY A 310 4.91 18.48 -2.56
CA GLY A 310 6.07 19.28 -2.99
C GLY A 310 7.12 19.53 -1.90
N ASN A 311 7.00 18.88 -0.74
CA ASN A 311 7.89 19.03 0.40
C ASN A 311 8.93 17.90 0.47
N ALA A 312 9.64 17.63 -0.62
CA ALA A 312 10.52 16.47 -0.73
C ALA A 312 11.66 16.41 0.30
N THR A 313 12.05 17.54 0.89
CA THR A 313 13.08 17.59 1.93
C THR A 313 12.54 17.43 3.35
N ALA A 314 11.21 17.36 3.56
CA ALA A 314 10.60 17.25 4.88
C ALA A 314 11.21 16.12 5.75
N PRO A 315 11.49 14.91 5.21
CA PRO A 315 12.06 13.84 6.03
C PRO A 315 13.44 14.20 6.62
N ARG A 316 14.21 15.05 5.93
CA ARG A 316 15.54 15.48 6.39
C ARG A 316 15.51 16.48 7.54
N PHE A 317 14.37 17.11 7.78
CA PHE A 317 14.20 18.16 8.79
C PHE A 317 13.19 17.78 9.88
N LEU A 318 12.58 16.59 9.80
CA LEU A 318 11.70 16.07 10.83
C LEU A 318 12.48 15.94 12.16
N GLN A 319 11.93 16.55 13.21
CA GLN A 319 12.51 16.51 14.54
C GLN A 319 11.99 15.30 15.33
N PRO A 320 12.77 14.75 16.27
CA PRO A 320 12.37 13.58 17.05
C PRO A 320 11.16 13.83 17.95
N GLU A 321 10.96 15.04 18.50
CA GLU A 321 9.86 15.31 19.43
C GLU A 321 8.47 15.26 18.76
N PRO A 322 8.20 15.93 17.62
CA PRO A 322 6.98 15.71 16.84
C PRO A 322 6.76 14.25 16.42
N PHE A 323 7.85 13.53 16.12
CA PHE A 323 7.78 12.13 15.70
C PHE A 323 7.34 11.21 16.85
N VAL A 324 7.85 11.44 18.08
CA VAL A 324 7.37 10.72 19.27
C VAL A 324 5.87 10.95 19.48
N GLU A 325 5.37 12.18 19.32
CA GLU A 325 3.93 12.45 19.47
C GLU A 325 3.08 11.78 18.38
N ALA A 326 3.62 11.63 17.16
CA ALA A 326 2.96 10.81 16.14
C ALA A 326 2.92 9.32 16.53
N VAL A 327 3.99 8.77 17.09
CA VAL A 327 4.01 7.37 17.56
C VAL A 327 3.04 7.17 18.72
N ARG A 328 3.00 8.10 19.67
CA ARG A 328 2.03 8.09 20.78
C ARG A 328 0.60 8.07 20.29
N PHE A 329 0.27 8.87 19.27
CA PHE A 329 -1.05 8.86 18.64
C PHE A 329 -1.47 7.44 18.23
N TYR A 330 -0.56 6.68 17.59
CA TYR A 330 -0.84 5.30 17.21
C TYR A 330 -1.01 4.37 18.41
N VAL A 331 -0.15 4.47 19.42
CA VAL A 331 -0.21 3.63 20.62
C VAL A 331 -1.44 3.91 21.49
N GLU A 332 -1.76 5.19 21.70
CA GLU A 332 -2.78 5.63 22.65
C GLU A 332 -4.18 5.70 22.02
N GLU A 333 -4.29 6.10 20.74
CA GLU A 333 -5.60 6.47 20.17
C GLU A 333 -6.14 5.56 19.05
N THR A 334 -5.31 4.74 18.42
CA THR A 334 -5.74 3.93 17.25
C THR A 334 -6.15 2.51 17.61
N ARG A 335 -5.77 2.03 18.80
CA ARG A 335 -5.95 0.64 19.27
C ARG A 335 -5.26 -0.43 18.41
N LEU A 336 -4.42 -0.04 17.45
CA LEU A 336 -3.77 -0.94 16.49
C LEU A 336 -2.99 -2.08 17.18
N PHE A 337 -2.41 -1.81 18.35
CA PHE A 337 -1.52 -2.73 19.06
C PHE A 337 -2.18 -3.38 20.30
N HIS A 338 -3.51 -3.42 20.36
CA HIS A 338 -4.23 -3.91 21.54
C HIS A 338 -4.50 -5.43 21.52
N GLY A 339 -4.09 -6.13 20.46
CA GLY A 339 -4.58 -7.48 20.11
C GLY A 339 -4.42 -8.57 21.18
N ASN A 340 -3.41 -8.49 22.05
CA ASN A 340 -3.20 -9.45 23.15
C ASN A 340 -3.29 -8.84 24.56
N GLY A 341 -3.64 -7.56 24.66
CA GLY A 341 -3.76 -6.86 25.93
C GLY A 341 -2.45 -6.31 26.54
N TYR A 342 -1.28 -6.56 25.94
CA TYR A 342 0.00 -6.03 26.48
C TYR A 342 0.02 -4.50 26.49
N VAL A 343 -0.21 -3.85 25.34
CA VAL A 343 -0.23 -2.38 25.24
C VAL A 343 -1.31 -1.75 26.13
N PRO A 344 -2.56 -2.24 26.17
CA PRO A 344 -3.54 -1.80 27.17
C PRO A 344 -3.05 -1.91 28.62
N GLY A 345 -2.34 -2.99 28.97
CA GLY A 345 -1.76 -3.16 30.29
C GLY A 345 -0.66 -2.13 30.60
N ILE A 346 0.21 -1.83 29.63
CA ILE A 346 1.22 -0.76 29.77
C ILE A 346 0.57 0.62 29.90
N LEU A 347 -0.46 0.92 29.10
CA LEU A 347 -1.22 2.18 29.21
C LEU A 347 -1.82 2.35 30.62
N ALA A 348 -2.31 1.26 31.23
CA ALA A 348 -2.84 1.28 32.59
C ALA A 348 -1.78 1.53 33.67
N GLN A 349 -0.49 1.33 33.37
CA GLN A 349 0.63 1.67 34.26
C GLN A 349 1.01 3.17 34.20
N GLY A 350 0.43 3.92 33.28
CA GLY A 350 0.56 5.38 33.17
C GLY A 350 1.55 5.86 32.10
N GLU A 351 1.66 7.18 31.98
CA GLU A 351 2.39 7.84 30.89
C GLU A 351 3.89 7.50 30.88
N SER A 352 4.52 7.43 32.05
CA SER A 352 5.95 7.10 32.15
C SER A 352 6.25 5.70 31.59
N ALA A 353 5.47 4.67 31.98
CA ALA A 353 5.61 3.31 31.46
C ALA A 353 5.32 3.25 29.94
N THR A 354 4.32 3.99 29.48
CA THR A 354 3.95 4.08 28.05
C THR A 354 5.09 4.65 27.21
N LEU A 355 5.65 5.79 27.62
CA LEU A 355 6.76 6.44 26.92
C LEU A 355 8.04 5.61 26.95
N LEU A 356 8.32 4.93 28.05
CA LEU A 356 9.45 4.00 28.13
C LEU A 356 9.25 2.81 27.18
N GLN A 357 8.03 2.27 27.08
CA GLN A 357 7.73 1.19 26.14
C GLN A 357 7.86 1.63 24.68
N ILE A 358 7.37 2.83 24.37
CA ILE A 358 7.57 3.46 23.05
C ILE A 358 9.06 3.60 22.75
N ALA A 359 9.87 4.06 23.72
CA ALA A 359 11.31 4.19 23.55
C ALA A 359 11.98 2.84 23.21
N LEU A 360 11.65 1.76 23.94
CA LEU A 360 12.20 0.43 23.66
C LEU A 360 11.83 -0.04 22.26
N TRP A 361 10.57 0.14 21.83
CA TRP A 361 10.15 -0.31 20.51
C TRP A 361 10.64 0.58 19.36
N LEU A 362 10.82 1.89 19.57
CA LEU A 362 11.47 2.77 18.59
C LEU A 362 12.94 2.39 18.34
N ARG A 363 13.65 1.88 19.37
CA ARG A 363 14.99 1.31 19.17
C ARG A 363 14.93 0.07 18.27
N ARG A 364 13.89 -0.76 18.40
CA ARG A 364 13.68 -1.92 17.52
C ARG A 364 13.42 -1.49 16.07
N CYS A 365 12.79 -0.34 15.82
CA CYS A 365 12.63 0.20 14.47
C CYS A 365 13.95 0.52 13.76
N GLN A 366 15.07 0.69 14.49
CA GLN A 366 16.39 0.86 13.86
C GLN A 366 16.92 -0.40 13.17
N GLU A 367 16.28 -1.55 13.42
CA GLU A 367 16.60 -2.83 12.76
C GLU A 367 15.93 -2.95 11.39
N MET A 368 15.09 -1.98 11.03
CA MET A 368 14.42 -1.90 9.73
C MET A 368 15.27 -1.11 8.74
N GLU A 369 15.08 -1.41 7.46
CA GLU A 369 15.58 -0.64 6.33
C GLU A 369 14.47 0.25 5.77
N PHE A 370 14.81 1.45 5.36
CA PHE A 370 13.86 2.45 4.85
C PHE A 370 14.17 2.82 3.41
N SER A 371 15.44 2.75 2.99
CA SER A 371 15.89 3.23 1.68
C SER A 371 17.01 2.38 1.08
N ASP A 372 17.08 2.33 -0.25
CA ASP A 372 18.26 1.81 -0.96
C ASP A 372 19.40 2.84 -1.01
N ASP A 373 19.10 4.12 -0.79
CA ASP A 373 20.10 5.14 -0.54
C ASP A 373 20.58 5.04 0.91
N LYS A 374 21.88 4.74 1.07
CA LYS A 374 22.48 4.50 2.39
C LYS A 374 22.46 5.72 3.29
N GLU A 375 22.57 6.93 2.75
CA GLU A 375 22.58 8.14 3.57
C GLU A 375 21.17 8.44 4.09
N GLU A 376 20.16 8.31 3.24
CA GLU A 376 18.76 8.45 3.64
C GLU A 376 18.33 7.34 4.61
N ASP A 377 18.73 6.09 4.38
CA ASP A 377 18.46 4.97 5.30
C ASP A 377 19.06 5.21 6.69
N VAL A 378 20.34 5.59 6.76
CA VAL A 378 21.02 5.91 8.03
C VAL A 378 20.34 7.11 8.71
N ARG A 379 19.92 8.12 7.96
CA ARG A 379 19.22 9.29 8.49
C ARG A 379 17.90 8.90 9.14
N THR A 380 17.08 8.10 8.45
CA THR A 380 15.81 7.62 9.00
C THR A 380 16.02 6.76 10.23
N ARG A 381 16.96 5.81 10.22
CA ARG A 381 17.31 5.02 11.42
C ARG A 381 17.79 5.88 12.58
N THR A 382 18.53 6.95 12.30
CA THR A 382 18.99 7.91 13.31
C THR A 382 17.79 8.63 13.93
N LEU A 383 16.83 9.11 13.12
CA LEU A 383 15.59 9.72 13.60
C LEU A 383 14.84 8.80 14.58
N PHE A 384 14.67 7.51 14.26
CA PHE A 384 14.03 6.55 15.15
C PHE A 384 14.79 6.38 16.49
N GLY A 385 16.12 6.41 16.45
CA GLY A 385 16.96 6.38 17.66
C GLY A 385 16.85 7.62 18.52
N ASP A 386 16.94 8.79 17.88
CA ASP A 386 16.81 10.08 18.55
C ASP A 386 15.41 10.21 19.16
N ALA A 387 14.36 9.78 18.45
CA ALA A 387 13.01 9.71 18.96
C ALA A 387 12.87 8.73 20.14
N ALA A 388 13.54 7.58 20.10
CA ALA A 388 13.58 6.68 21.25
C ALA A 388 14.23 7.34 22.47
N GLN A 389 15.32 8.08 22.29
CA GLN A 389 15.99 8.82 23.36
C GLN A 389 15.08 9.91 23.93
N VAL A 390 14.39 10.66 23.07
CA VAL A 390 13.41 11.67 23.48
C VAL A 390 12.26 11.03 24.28
N ALA A 391 11.71 9.92 23.81
CA ALA A 391 10.63 9.22 24.52
C ALA A 391 11.08 8.75 25.92
N GLU A 392 12.31 8.23 26.04
CA GLU A 392 12.88 7.85 27.33
C GLU A 392 13.08 9.07 28.25
N GLN A 393 13.59 10.18 27.73
CA GLN A 393 13.73 11.42 28.50
C GLN A 393 12.36 11.93 28.97
N HIS A 394 11.36 11.95 28.09
CA HIS A 394 10.00 12.37 28.41
C HIS A 394 9.32 11.43 29.42
N SER A 395 9.70 10.14 29.45
CA SER A 395 9.20 9.20 30.46
C SER A 395 9.59 9.58 31.89
N ALA A 396 10.77 10.19 32.05
CA ALA A 396 11.29 10.66 33.34
C ALA A 396 10.89 12.12 33.62
N GLN A 397 10.89 12.97 32.58
CA GLN A 397 10.58 14.38 32.67
C GLN A 397 9.75 14.82 31.45
N PRO A 398 8.42 14.76 31.54
CA PRO A 398 7.55 15.18 30.45
C PRO A 398 7.76 16.66 30.09
N PRO A 399 7.67 17.03 28.79
CA PRO A 399 7.79 18.42 28.39
C PRO A 399 6.59 19.24 28.90
N PRO A 400 6.78 20.54 29.20
CA PRO A 400 5.70 21.39 29.69
C PRO A 400 4.58 21.59 28.65
N VAL A 401 4.92 21.49 27.36
CA VAL A 401 4.01 21.57 26.22
C VAL A 401 4.38 20.47 25.23
N ARG A 402 3.40 19.68 24.79
CA ARG A 402 3.62 18.66 23.77
C ARG A 402 3.70 19.31 22.38
N PRO A 403 4.68 18.96 21.54
CA PRO A 403 4.72 19.41 20.16
C PRO A 403 3.55 18.80 19.35
N PRO A 404 3.16 19.39 18.21
CA PRO A 404 2.21 18.75 17.32
C PRO A 404 2.83 17.47 16.72
N ALA A 405 2.03 16.40 16.63
CA ALA A 405 2.43 15.15 15.99
C ALA A 405 2.79 15.36 14.51
N ASP A 406 3.90 14.77 14.06
CA ASP A 406 4.31 14.77 12.65
C ASP A 406 5.19 13.55 12.32
N GLY A 407 5.39 13.27 11.04
CA GLY A 407 6.32 12.23 10.59
C GLY A 407 5.72 10.83 10.38
N LEU A 408 4.45 10.64 10.73
CA LEU A 408 3.65 9.46 10.35
C LEU A 408 2.38 9.93 9.65
N SER A 409 1.75 9.05 8.86
CA SER A 409 0.49 9.35 8.19
C SER A 409 -0.44 8.13 8.24
N PRO A 410 -1.77 8.33 8.39
CA PRO A 410 -2.43 9.58 8.77
C PRO A 410 -2.28 9.91 10.27
N LEU A 411 -2.46 11.19 10.62
CA LEU A 411 -2.56 11.72 11.98
C LEU A 411 -3.91 12.41 12.18
N THR A 412 -4.28 12.75 13.42
CA THR A 412 -5.57 13.39 13.75
C THR A 412 -5.95 14.55 12.83
N ARG A 413 -4.98 15.40 12.44
CA ARG A 413 -5.22 16.54 11.54
C ARG A 413 -5.65 16.17 10.12
N ASP A 414 -5.38 14.94 9.71
CA ASP A 414 -5.70 14.43 8.37
C ASP A 414 -7.14 13.90 8.30
N PHE A 415 -7.79 13.71 9.46
CA PHE A 415 -9.18 13.25 9.54
C PHE A 415 -10.13 14.45 9.50
N VAL A 416 -10.95 14.50 8.46
CA VAL A 416 -12.00 15.52 8.30
C VAL A 416 -13.37 14.87 8.53
N LEU A 417 -14.26 15.55 9.25
CA LEU A 417 -15.65 15.09 9.38
C LEU A 417 -16.31 15.14 7.99
N PRO A 418 -17.04 14.09 7.56
CA PRO A 418 -17.80 14.16 6.34
C PRO A 418 -18.83 15.31 6.44
N GLU A 419 -18.93 16.11 5.38
CA GLU A 419 -19.93 17.19 5.26
C GLU A 419 -21.38 16.69 5.37
#